data_AF-A0A8H2RSQ7-F1
#
_entry.id   AF-A0A8H2RSQ7-F1
#
_cell.length_a   1.000
_cell.length_b   1.000
_cell.length_c   1.000
_cell.angle_alpha   90.00
_cell.angle_beta   90.00
_cell.angle_gamma   90.00
#
_symmetry.space_group_name_H-M   'P 1'
#
loop_
_entity.id
_entity.type
_entity.pdbx_description
1 polymer ?
#
loop_
_entity_poly.entity_id
_entity_poly.type
_entity_poly.pdbx_seq_one_letter_code
_entity_poly.pdbx_strand_id
1 'polypeptide(L)'
;MSVVAVIRNLLLNGYSFNRFGMEYLGDHCLPSTISNLANKYALTVIRTPEQVPICFGSETRVVRYLLPSFEHDRAQQVFSLLKKRGRA
;
A
#
# COMPACT_ATOMS: atom_id res chain seq x y z
N MET A 1 -0.38 11.04 8.31
CA MET A 1 -0.17 9.76 7.60
C MET A 1 0.77 10.00 6.44
N SER A 2 1.90 9.31 6.34
CA SER A 2 2.86 9.55 5.25
C SER A 2 2.71 8.48 4.19
N VAL A 3 2.25 8.86 3.00
CA VAL A 3 2.23 8.03 1.77
C VAL A 3 3.60 7.39 1.53
N VAL A 4 4.68 8.07 1.96
CA VAL A 4 6.06 7.58 1.91
C VAL A 4 6.28 6.31 2.74
N ALA A 5 5.62 6.17 3.89
CA ALA A 5 5.76 5.00 4.76
C ALA A 5 5.08 3.76 4.17
N VAL A 6 3.89 3.94 3.58
CA VAL A 6 3.15 2.87 2.88
C VAL A 6 3.98 2.36 1.70
N ILE A 7 4.47 3.29 0.88
CA ILE A 7 5.36 3.00 -0.25
C ILE A 7 6.65 2.33 0.21
N ARG A 8 7.25 2.77 1.32
CA ARG A 8 8.44 2.11 1.86
C ARG A 8 8.15 0.65 2.20
N ASN A 9 7.10 0.37 2.96
CA ASN A 9 6.82 -0.99 3.43
C ASN A 9 6.32 -1.91 2.31
N LEU A 10 5.48 -1.39 1.41
CA LEU A 10 4.87 -2.15 0.33
C LEU A 10 5.84 -2.36 -0.84
N LEU A 11 6.79 -1.43 -1.05
CA LEU A 11 7.66 -1.44 -2.23
C LEU A 11 9.13 -1.78 -1.94
N LEU A 12 9.66 -1.49 -0.74
CA LEU A 12 11.07 -1.78 -0.42
C LEU A 12 11.25 -3.09 0.34
N ASN A 13 10.24 -3.54 1.07
CA ASN A 13 10.32 -4.77 1.86
C ASN A 13 9.55 -5.94 1.23
N GLY A 14 8.86 -5.73 0.10
CA GLY A 14 8.08 -6.77 -0.59
C GLY A 14 6.88 -7.29 0.20
N TYR A 15 6.47 -6.58 1.27
CA TYR A 15 5.34 -7.01 2.09
C TYR A 15 4.02 -6.76 1.37
N SER A 16 3.10 -7.72 1.49
CA SER A 16 1.70 -7.52 1.11
C SER A 16 0.90 -7.11 2.33
N PHE A 17 0.00 -6.14 2.16
CA PHE A 17 -0.83 -5.65 3.26
C PHE A 17 -2.29 -5.55 2.86
N ASN A 18 -3.15 -5.86 3.82
CA ASN A 18 -4.55 -5.49 3.80
C ASN A 18 -4.76 -4.27 4.73
N ARG A 19 -5.99 -3.74 4.77
CA ARG A 19 -6.33 -2.57 5.59
C ARG A 19 -5.95 -2.73 7.08
N PHE A 20 -6.06 -3.93 7.63
CA PHE A 20 -5.78 -4.18 9.05
C PHE A 20 -4.28 -4.15 9.37
N GLY A 21 -3.44 -4.68 8.47
CA GLY A 21 -1.98 -4.58 8.62
C GLY A 21 -1.48 -3.13 8.53
N MET A 22 -2.20 -2.27 7.81
CA MET A 22 -1.88 -0.85 7.65
C MET A 22 -2.45 0.06 8.73
N GLU A 23 -3.54 -0.35 9.40
CA GLU A 23 -4.02 0.33 10.62
C GLU A 23 -2.93 0.38 11.69
N TYR A 24 -2.13 -0.68 11.83
CA TYR A 24 -0.96 -0.69 12.72
C TYR A 24 0.11 0.34 12.33
N LEU A 25 0.24 0.64 11.03
CA LEU A 25 1.14 1.64 10.49
C LEU A 25 0.54 3.06 10.49
N GLY A 26 -0.71 3.20 10.95
CA GLY A 26 -1.43 4.47 11.01
C GLY A 26 -1.92 4.99 9.66
N ASP A 27 -2.04 4.15 8.62
CA ASP A 27 -2.73 4.52 7.38
C ASP A 27 -4.14 3.92 7.35
N HIS A 28 -5.13 4.75 7.67
CA HIS A 28 -6.54 4.35 7.65
C HIS A 28 -7.18 4.42 6.26
N CYS A 29 -6.46 4.96 5.25
CA CYS A 29 -6.99 5.23 3.91
C CYS A 29 -6.23 4.46 2.82
N LEU A 30 -5.73 3.26 3.13
CA LEU A 30 -4.97 2.41 2.20
C LEU A 30 -5.59 2.28 0.79
N PRO A 31 -6.91 2.03 0.62
CA PRO A 31 -7.49 1.91 -0.72
C PRO A 31 -7.37 3.20 -1.55
N SER A 32 -7.56 4.35 -0.90
CA SER A 32 -7.41 5.67 -1.52
C SER A 32 -5.95 5.99 -1.83
N THR A 33 -5.02 5.63 -0.94
CA THR A 33 -3.57 5.78 -1.15
C THR A 33 -3.11 4.95 -2.36
N ILE A 34 -3.48 3.67 -2.41
CA ILE A 34 -3.16 2.78 -3.54
C ILE A 34 -3.80 3.27 -4.84
N SER A 35 -5.04 3.75 -4.82
CA SER A 35 -5.70 4.29 -6.01
C SER A 35 -5.01 5.56 -6.52
N ASN A 36 -4.63 6.46 -5.61
CA ASN A 36 -3.82 7.63 -5.97
C ASN A 36 -2.46 7.24 -6.54
N LEU A 37 -1.82 6.19 -5.99
CA LEU A 37 -0.52 5.72 -6.48
C LEU A 37 -0.62 5.12 -7.87
N ALA A 38 -1.60 4.25 -8.09
CA ALA A 38 -1.86 3.64 -9.39
C ALA A 38 -2.20 4.72 -10.44
N ASN A 39 -3.08 5.67 -10.11
CA ASN A 39 -3.53 6.69 -11.06
C ASN A 39 -2.48 7.78 -11.33
N LYS A 40 -1.79 8.29 -10.30
CA LYS A 40 -0.84 9.41 -10.46
C LYS A 40 0.55 8.97 -10.92
N TYR A 41 0.97 7.76 -10.56
CA TYR A 41 2.33 7.28 -10.80
C TYR A 41 2.39 6.04 -11.69
N ALA A 42 1.25 5.57 -12.19
CA ALA A 42 1.12 4.41 -13.07
C ALA A 42 1.81 3.16 -12.50
N LEU A 43 1.65 2.94 -11.19
CA LEU A 43 2.14 1.75 -10.49
C LEU A 43 1.12 0.62 -10.61
N THR A 44 1.58 -0.54 -11.06
CA THR A 44 0.75 -1.75 -11.11
C THR A 44 0.72 -2.41 -9.73
N VAL A 45 -0.43 -2.36 -9.06
CA VAL A 45 -0.63 -3.02 -7.76
C VAL A 45 -1.62 -4.16 -7.92
N ILE A 46 -1.19 -5.36 -7.53
CA ILE A 46 -2.04 -6.56 -7.53
C ILE A 46 -3.02 -6.44 -6.35
N ARG A 47 -4.29 -6.66 -6.64
CA ARG A 47 -5.40 -6.60 -5.68
C ARG A 47 -5.99 -7.99 -5.55
N THR A 48 -5.77 -8.63 -4.41
CA THR A 48 -6.29 -9.98 -4.13
C THR A 48 -7.38 -9.86 -3.07
N PRO A 49 -8.62 -10.27 -3.33
CA PRO A 49 -9.64 -10.34 -2.30
C PRO A 49 -9.27 -11.41 -1.25
N GLU A 50 -9.41 -11.06 0.01
CA GLU A 50 -9.06 -11.89 1.17
C GLU A 50 -10.20 -11.82 2.19
N GLN A 51 -10.51 -12.94 2.85
CA GLN A 51 -11.43 -12.96 3.98
C GLN A 51 -10.63 -12.98 5.28
N VAL A 52 -10.91 -12.02 6.17
CA VAL A 52 -10.22 -11.89 7.46
C VAL A 52 -11.24 -12.08 8.56
N PRO A 53 -10.98 -12.98 9.54
CA PRO A 53 -11.84 -13.14 10.70
C PRO A 53 -11.78 -11.87 11.58
N ILE A 54 -12.94 -11.38 11.99
CA ILE A 54 -13.06 -10.27 12.95
C ILE A 54 -13.48 -10.79 14.32
N CYS A 55 -13.16 -10.03 15.38
CA CYS A 55 -13.41 -10.43 16.77
C CYS A 55 -14.89 -10.75 17.11
N PHE A 56 -15.83 -10.36 16.26
CA PHE A 56 -17.26 -10.62 16.42
C PHE A 56 -17.72 -11.96 15.82
N GLY A 57 -16.80 -12.87 15.48
CA GLY A 57 -17.12 -14.20 14.96
C GLY A 57 -17.58 -14.21 13.49
N SER A 58 -17.52 -13.06 12.82
CA SER A 58 -17.80 -12.93 11.39
C SER A 58 -16.51 -12.82 10.58
N GLU A 59 -16.58 -13.12 9.29
CA GLU A 59 -15.50 -12.82 8.35
C GLU A 59 -15.81 -11.50 7.64
N THR A 60 -14.78 -10.67 7.44
CA THR A 60 -14.90 -9.47 6.62
C THR A 60 -14.05 -9.61 5.37
N ARG A 61 -14.62 -9.18 4.24
CA ARG A 61 -13.90 -9.18 2.97
C ARG A 61 -13.02 -7.94 2.89
N VAL A 62 -11.73 -8.15 2.74
CA VAL A 62 -10.73 -7.11 2.53
C VAL A 62 -9.99 -7.34 1.23
N VAL A 63 -9.24 -6.33 0.79
CA VAL A 63 -8.34 -6.45 -0.35
C VAL A 63 -6.91 -6.41 0.18
N ARG A 64 -6.14 -7.42 -0.20
CA ARG A 64 -4.70 -7.47 -0.02
C ARG A 64 -4.03 -6.86 -1.25
N TYR A 65 -3.14 -5.92 -0.98
CA TYR A 65 -2.34 -5.23 -1.98
C TYR A 65 -0.94 -5.81 -1.99
N LEU A 66 -0.44 -6.13 -3.17
CA LEU A 66 0.92 -6.60 -3.41
C LEU A 66 1.52 -5.81 -4.56
N LEU A 67 2.76 -5.37 -4.41
CA LEU A 67 3.54 -4.87 -5.54
C LEU A 67 4.36 -6.02 -6.13
N PRO A 68 4.21 -6.32 -7.43
CA PRO A 68 5.05 -7.32 -8.08
C PRO A 68 6.50 -6.84 -8.17
N SER A 69 7.43 -7.80 -8.22
CA SER A 69 8.89 -7.56 -8.30
C SER A 69 9.28 -6.62 -9.45
N PHE A 70 8.65 -6.74 -10.62
CA PHE A 70 8.94 -5.90 -11.79
C PHE A 70 8.57 -4.42 -11.63
N GLU A 71 7.67 -4.07 -10.70
CA GLU A 71 7.33 -2.66 -10.41
C GLU A 71 8.23 -2.04 -9.35
N HIS A 72 9.15 -2.79 -8.74
CA HIS A 72 9.98 -2.29 -7.64
C HIS A 72 10.87 -1.11 -8.07
N ASP A 73 11.42 -1.14 -9.29
CA ASP A 73 12.25 -0.04 -9.79
C ASP A 73 11.44 1.26 -9.95
N ARG A 74 10.25 1.16 -10.52
CA ARG A 74 9.34 2.30 -10.69
C ARG A 74 8.88 2.83 -9.34
N ALA A 75 8.56 1.93 -8.44
CA ALA A 75 8.21 2.24 -7.07
C ALA A 75 9.33 2.98 -6.31
N GLN A 76 10.59 2.60 -6.49
CA GLN A 76 11.73 3.30 -5.90
C GLN A 76 11.87 4.74 -6.44
N GLN A 77 11.61 4.93 -7.73
CA GLN A 77 11.60 6.28 -8.33
C GLN A 77 10.49 7.14 -7.71
N VAL A 78 9.27 6.59 -7.57
CA VAL A 78 8.13 7.26 -6.93
C VAL A 78 8.43 7.57 -5.47
N PHE A 79 9.01 6.64 -4.73
CA PHE A 79 9.45 6.84 -3.35
C PHE A 79 10.43 8.00 -3.24
N SER A 80 11.45 8.03 -4.11
CA SER A 80 12.44 9.10 -4.16
C SER A 80 11.82 10.47 -4.48
N LEU A 81 10.85 10.51 -5.41
CA LEU A 81 10.14 11.72 -5.78
C LEU A 81 9.27 12.24 -4.62
N LEU A 82 8.54 11.36 -3.94
CA LEU A 82 7.71 11.73 -2.80
C LEU A 82 8.55 12.17 -1.59
N LYS A 83 9.69 11.53 -1.35
CA LYS A 83 10.65 11.94 -0.31
C LYS A 83 11.23 13.33 -0.58
N LYS A 84 11.49 13.68 -1.84
CA LYS A 84 11.91 15.03 -2.23
C LYS A 84 10.80 16.06 -2.03
N ARG A 85 9.55 15.70 -2.35
CA ARG A 85 8.41 16.63 -2.28
C ARG A 85 7.92 16.92 -0.86
N GLY A 86 8.08 15.98 0.07
CA GLY A 86 7.79 16.20 1.49
C GLY A 86 8.89 16.92 2.28
N ARG A 87 9.95 17.39 1.61
CA ARG A 87 11.12 18.06 2.21
C ARG A 87 11.22 19.54 1.81
N ALA A 88 10.12 20.12 1.34
CA ALA A 88 9.95 21.54 1.01
C ALA A 88 9.06 22.20 2.06
#